data_AF-A0A3D2HUJ0-F1
#
_entry.id   AF-A0A3D2HUJ0-F1
#
_cell.length_a   1.000
_cell.length_b   1.000
_cell.length_c   1.000
_cell.angle_alpha   90.00
_cell.angle_beta   90.00
_cell.angle_gamma   90.00
#
_symmetry.space_group_name_H-M   'P 1'
#
loop_
_entity.id
_entity.type
_entity.pdbx_description
1 polymer ?
#
loop_
_entity_poly.entity_id
_entity_poly.type
_entity_poly.pdbx_seq_one_letter_code
_entity_poly.pdbx_strand_id
1 'polypeptide(L)'
;MKRFIAAILCVGLIAAVSTGCAYKDALSKENKATQATEATGSSATADEPKPADFKDNLEGLISYFTELEYLAMKDGKLDESSVTVMDASLIGAKEGKKFITAYGGKAITIELYEYDLKNLNDTAKTVVESVKNSGEFTILDLPSVKAYLSNNGRYIMVYTDASIDDANPDKESDNYKHREEVIKNFKSFI
;
A
#
# COMPACT_ATOMS: atom_id res chain seq x y z
N MET A 1 4.95 44.41 -18.71
CA MET A 1 3.93 45.26 -19.37
C MET A 1 2.53 44.75 -19.01
N LYS A 2 1.52 45.62 -19.02
CA LYS A 2 0.17 45.35 -18.48
C LYS A 2 -0.81 44.88 -19.57
N ARG A 3 -1.80 44.06 -19.19
CA ARG A 3 -3.19 44.12 -19.71
C ARG A 3 -4.14 43.96 -18.51
N PHE A 4 -5.32 44.60 -18.57
CA PHE A 4 -6.13 44.92 -17.39
C PHE A 4 -7.55 44.29 -17.44
N ILE A 5 -8.01 43.83 -16.25
CA ILE A 5 -9.31 44.07 -15.57
C ILE A 5 -10.65 44.02 -16.34
N ALA A 6 -11.56 43.15 -15.87
CA ALA A 6 -12.96 43.42 -15.44
C ALA A 6 -13.47 42.17 -14.67
N ALA A 7 -14.00 42.14 -13.43
CA ALA A 7 -14.72 43.06 -12.53
C ALA A 7 -16.26 43.15 -12.76
N ILE A 8 -17.05 42.49 -11.89
CA ILE A 8 -18.51 42.67 -11.74
C ILE A 8 -18.90 42.75 -10.25
N LEU A 9 -19.83 43.66 -9.96
CA LEU A 9 -20.40 44.10 -8.67
C LEU A 9 -21.95 44.15 -8.83
N CYS A 10 -22.85 44.22 -7.83
CA CYS A 10 -22.95 43.96 -6.37
C CYS A 10 -24.48 44.10 -6.02
N VAL A 11 -25.06 43.88 -4.83
CA VAL A 11 -24.64 43.57 -3.45
C VAL A 11 -25.76 42.73 -2.78
N GLY A 12 -25.64 42.25 -1.52
CA GLY A 12 -26.73 41.49 -0.89
C GLY A 12 -26.66 41.19 0.62
N LEU A 13 -26.22 42.14 1.46
CA LEU A 13 -26.26 42.03 2.93
C LEU A 13 -27.62 42.51 3.50
N ILE A 14 -28.39 41.64 4.16
CA ILE A 14 -29.28 41.92 5.33
C ILE A 14 -29.43 40.58 6.08
N ALA A 15 -28.74 40.31 7.19
CA ALA A 15 -28.95 40.78 8.58
C ALA A 15 -30.18 40.15 9.28
N ALA A 16 -29.97 39.62 10.49
CA ALA A 16 -30.94 38.83 11.26
C ALA A 16 -31.71 39.66 12.30
N VAL A 17 -32.97 39.29 12.55
CA VAL A 17 -33.80 39.61 13.73
C VAL A 17 -34.85 38.49 13.86
N SER A 18 -34.75 37.59 14.85
CA SER A 18 -35.18 37.68 16.25
C SER A 18 -36.62 37.22 16.51
N THR A 19 -36.75 36.18 17.34
CA THR A 19 -37.84 35.92 18.32
C THR A 19 -39.31 36.17 17.94
N GLY A 20 -40.13 35.11 17.97
CA GLY A 20 -41.59 35.26 17.97
C GLY A 20 -42.37 33.94 17.96
N CYS A 21 -42.41 33.22 19.08
CA CYS A 21 -43.37 32.11 19.23
C CYS A 21 -44.79 32.68 19.37
N ALA A 22 -45.67 32.40 18.42
CA ALA A 22 -47.11 32.61 18.55
C ALA A 22 -47.88 31.45 17.90
N TYR A 23 -48.99 31.08 18.54
CA TYR A 23 -49.70 29.81 18.36
C TYR A 23 -50.87 29.93 17.34
N LYS A 24 -51.45 28.76 17.01
CA LYS A 24 -52.65 28.46 16.20
C LYS A 24 -52.34 28.14 14.72
N ASP A 25 -52.51 26.90 14.26
CA ASP A 25 -53.69 26.01 14.27
C ASP A 25 -54.79 26.45 13.29
N ALA A 26 -54.83 25.80 12.12
CA ALA A 26 -56.01 25.05 11.64
C ALA A 26 -55.74 24.33 10.30
N LEU A 27 -56.23 23.08 10.21
CA LEU A 27 -56.63 22.36 8.98
C LEU A 27 -55.61 22.07 7.85
N SER A 28 -55.00 20.89 7.97
CA SER A 28 -54.88 19.84 6.94
C SER A 28 -55.36 20.13 5.49
N LYS A 29 -54.50 19.85 4.49
CA LYS A 29 -54.66 18.68 3.59
C LYS A 29 -53.49 18.44 2.63
N GLU A 30 -53.37 17.17 2.25
CA GLU A 30 -52.73 16.59 1.05
C GLU A 30 -51.20 16.72 0.85
N ASN A 31 -50.56 15.62 1.24
CA ASN A 31 -49.24 15.16 0.82
C ASN A 31 -49.18 14.91 -0.70
N LYS A 32 -48.24 15.55 -1.41
CA LYS A 32 -47.84 15.13 -2.76
C LYS A 32 -46.32 15.14 -2.86
N ALA A 33 -45.72 13.97 -2.69
CA ALA A 33 -44.28 13.77 -2.79
C ALA A 33 -43.78 14.09 -4.20
N THR A 34 -42.79 14.98 -4.30
CA THR A 34 -41.99 15.18 -5.50
C THR A 34 -40.71 14.36 -5.33
N GLN A 35 -40.52 13.33 -6.14
CA GLN A 35 -39.25 12.61 -6.19
C GLN A 35 -38.17 13.56 -6.71
N ALA A 36 -37.14 13.81 -5.90
CA ALA A 36 -35.88 14.32 -6.39
C ALA A 36 -35.08 13.14 -6.95
N THR A 37 -34.78 13.17 -8.25
CA THR A 37 -33.84 12.22 -8.85
C THR A 37 -32.44 12.56 -8.38
N GLU A 38 -31.88 11.76 -7.48
CA GLU A 38 -30.45 11.83 -7.17
C GLU A 38 -29.65 11.38 -8.39
N ALA A 39 -28.76 12.25 -8.86
CA ALA A 39 -27.80 11.89 -9.89
C ALA A 39 -26.69 11.05 -9.24
N THR A 40 -26.81 9.72 -9.34
CA THR A 40 -25.76 8.79 -8.91
C THR A 40 -24.49 9.05 -9.69
N GLY A 41 -23.57 9.82 -9.09
CA GLY A 41 -22.22 9.99 -9.60
C GLY A 41 -21.51 8.64 -9.60
N SER A 42 -21.34 8.05 -10.77
CA SER A 42 -20.57 6.82 -10.95
C SER A 42 -19.11 7.13 -10.64
N SER A 43 -18.67 6.86 -9.41
CA SER A 43 -17.23 6.73 -9.14
C SER A 43 -16.74 5.55 -9.96
N ALA A 44 -15.93 5.84 -10.98
CA ALA A 44 -15.14 4.80 -11.62
C ALA A 44 -14.12 4.31 -10.59
N THR A 45 -14.32 3.10 -10.07
CA THR A 45 -13.29 2.39 -9.33
C THR A 45 -12.07 2.30 -10.23
N ALA A 46 -10.91 2.80 -9.80
CA ALA A 46 -9.68 2.48 -10.49
C ALA A 46 -9.44 0.96 -10.37
N ASP A 47 -9.01 0.34 -11.47
CA ASP A 47 -8.59 -1.07 -11.43
C ASP A 47 -7.40 -1.20 -10.46
N GLU A 48 -7.44 -2.20 -9.57
CA GLU A 48 -6.27 -2.55 -8.75
C GLU A 48 -5.08 -2.91 -9.65
N PRO A 49 -3.84 -2.50 -9.29
CA PRO A 49 -2.64 -2.87 -10.04
C PRO A 49 -2.52 -4.40 -10.18
N LYS A 50 -2.30 -4.89 -11.41
CA LYS A 50 -2.14 -6.33 -11.68
C LYS A 50 -0.67 -6.65 -11.90
N PRO A 51 -0.10 -7.70 -11.28
CA PRO A 51 1.30 -8.09 -11.48
C PRO A 51 1.74 -8.20 -12.94
N ALA A 52 0.86 -8.67 -13.83
CA ALA A 52 1.15 -8.86 -15.25
C ALA A 52 1.36 -7.55 -16.05
N ASP A 53 1.01 -6.39 -15.48
CA ASP A 53 1.24 -5.07 -16.08
C ASP A 53 2.69 -4.58 -15.86
N PHE A 54 3.46 -5.29 -15.02
CA PHE A 54 4.84 -4.95 -14.64
C PHE A 54 5.86 -5.91 -15.25
N LYS A 55 7.13 -5.48 -15.29
CA LYS A 55 8.24 -6.32 -15.78
C LYS A 55 8.52 -7.45 -14.78
N ASP A 56 8.76 -8.66 -15.27
CA ASP A 56 9.31 -9.75 -14.44
C ASP A 56 10.81 -9.52 -14.14
N ASN A 57 11.09 -8.60 -13.22
CA ASN A 57 12.37 -8.36 -12.56
C ASN A 57 12.16 -7.57 -11.24
N LEU A 58 13.23 -7.35 -10.46
CA LEU A 58 13.16 -6.59 -9.20
C LEU A 58 12.60 -5.17 -9.38
N GLU A 59 12.95 -4.48 -10.47
CA GLU A 59 12.44 -3.13 -10.78
C GLU A 59 10.91 -3.11 -10.98
N GLY A 60 10.36 -4.12 -11.66
CA GLY A 60 8.92 -4.28 -11.83
C GLY A 60 8.20 -4.68 -10.54
N LEU A 61 8.82 -5.52 -9.70
CA LEU A 61 8.29 -5.85 -8.37
C LEU A 61 8.22 -4.60 -7.47
N ILE A 62 9.27 -3.78 -7.48
CA ILE A 62 9.31 -2.50 -6.75
C ILE A 62 8.24 -1.55 -7.29
N SER A 63 8.09 -1.47 -8.61
CA SER A 63 7.07 -0.64 -9.25
C SER A 63 5.66 -1.09 -8.86
N TYR A 64 5.39 -2.40 -8.84
CA TYR A 64 4.13 -2.97 -8.39
C TYR A 64 3.83 -2.62 -6.93
N PHE A 65 4.82 -2.73 -6.03
CA PHE A 65 4.68 -2.33 -4.62
C PHE A 65 4.54 -0.81 -4.43
N THR A 66 5.05 -0.02 -5.37
CA THR A 66 4.93 1.45 -5.38
C THR A 66 3.51 1.86 -5.75
N GLU A 67 2.92 1.25 -6.79
CA GLU A 67 1.53 1.48 -7.21
C GLU A 67 0.49 0.93 -6.21
N LEU A 68 0.87 -0.06 -5.39
CA LEU A 68 0.09 -0.55 -4.24
C LEU A 68 0.28 0.29 -2.96
N GLU A 69 1.05 1.39 -3.01
CA GLU A 69 1.36 2.26 -1.86
C GLU A 69 2.02 1.56 -0.65
N TYR A 70 2.66 0.41 -0.85
CA TYR A 70 3.36 -0.34 0.21
C TYR A 70 4.73 0.24 0.55
N LEU A 71 5.34 0.99 -0.38
CA LEU A 71 6.65 1.64 -0.19
C LEU A 71 6.47 3.12 0.18
N ALA A 72 7.46 3.70 0.86
CA ALA A 72 7.41 5.11 1.23
C ALA A 72 7.39 6.00 -0.02
N MET A 73 6.44 6.93 -0.07
CA MET A 73 6.23 7.83 -1.22
C MET A 73 6.55 9.28 -0.87
N LYS A 74 7.17 9.99 -1.82
CA LYS A 74 7.49 11.41 -1.75
C LYS A 74 7.26 12.06 -3.11
N ASP A 75 6.53 13.17 -3.13
CA ASP A 75 6.18 13.93 -4.34
C ASP A 75 5.58 13.05 -5.47
N GLY A 76 4.77 12.04 -5.09
CA GLY A 76 4.10 11.11 -6.00
C GLY A 76 5.00 10.02 -6.61
N LYS A 77 6.17 9.75 -6.01
CA LYS A 77 7.13 8.73 -6.43
C LYS A 77 7.72 8.01 -5.23
N LEU A 78 8.40 6.90 -5.45
CA LEU A 78 9.20 6.23 -4.43
C LEU A 78 10.17 7.22 -3.75
N ASP A 79 10.16 7.28 -2.42
CA ASP A 79 11.14 8.06 -1.67
C ASP A 79 12.47 7.30 -1.64
N GLU A 80 13.37 7.63 -2.56
CA GLU A 80 14.71 7.05 -2.65
C GLU A 80 15.53 7.18 -1.34
N SER A 81 15.17 8.08 -0.42
CA SER A 81 15.82 8.15 0.90
C SER A 81 15.40 7.05 1.88
N SER A 82 14.32 6.32 1.56
CA SER A 82 13.89 5.10 2.27
C SER A 82 14.59 3.83 1.79
N VAL A 83 15.34 3.91 0.68
CA VAL A 83 15.88 2.76 -0.06
C VAL A 83 17.32 2.49 0.35
N THR A 84 17.64 1.23 0.63
CA THR A 84 19.01 0.75 0.84
C THR A 84 19.29 -0.40 -0.12
N VAL A 85 20.38 -0.31 -0.89
CA VAL A 85 20.86 -1.43 -1.72
C VAL A 85 21.52 -2.46 -0.80
N MET A 86 21.13 -3.72 -0.92
CA MET A 86 21.59 -4.80 -0.05
C MET A 86 22.73 -5.59 -0.72
N ASP A 87 23.65 -6.12 0.09
CA ASP A 87 24.60 -7.14 -0.38
C ASP A 87 23.89 -8.49 -0.54
N ALA A 88 23.19 -8.62 -1.66
CA ALA A 88 22.42 -9.79 -2.06
C ALA A 88 23.29 -11.06 -2.20
N SER A 89 24.62 -10.91 -2.34
CA SER A 89 25.54 -12.04 -2.52
C SER A 89 25.60 -12.95 -1.28
N LEU A 90 25.35 -12.39 -0.09
CA LEU A 90 25.31 -13.12 1.19
C LEU A 90 24.24 -14.22 1.23
N ILE A 91 23.16 -14.08 0.45
CA ILE A 91 22.09 -15.07 0.29
C ILE A 91 22.08 -15.73 -1.10
N GLY A 92 23.06 -15.41 -1.95
CA GLY A 92 23.12 -15.88 -3.33
C GLY A 92 22.07 -15.27 -4.28
N ALA A 93 21.39 -14.20 -3.87
CA ALA A 93 20.48 -13.45 -4.74
C ALA A 93 21.28 -12.62 -5.76
N LYS A 94 20.66 -12.35 -6.92
CA LYS A 94 21.20 -11.54 -8.02
C LYS A 94 21.30 -10.07 -7.61
N GLU A 95 20.26 -9.57 -6.95
CA GLU A 95 20.16 -8.20 -6.46
C GLU A 95 19.11 -8.12 -5.34
N GLY A 96 19.19 -7.08 -4.51
CA GLY A 96 18.25 -6.86 -3.41
C GLY A 96 18.19 -5.42 -2.94
N LYS A 97 17.02 -4.99 -2.51
CA LYS A 97 16.79 -3.67 -1.91
C LYS A 97 15.92 -3.77 -0.68
N LYS A 98 16.24 -2.95 0.32
CA LYS A 98 15.52 -2.73 1.56
C LYS A 98 14.81 -1.38 1.52
N PHE A 99 13.59 -1.35 2.03
CA PHE A 99 12.69 -0.20 2.06
C PHE A 99 12.22 0.02 3.50
N ILE A 100 12.33 1.26 3.98
CA ILE A 100 11.80 1.67 5.28
C ILE A 100 10.50 2.45 5.03
N THR A 101 9.37 1.87 5.44
CA THR A 101 8.02 2.42 5.24
C THR A 101 7.28 2.51 6.57
N ALA A 102 6.03 2.96 6.56
CA ALA A 102 5.18 2.95 7.76
C ALA A 102 3.72 2.65 7.46
N TYR A 103 3.09 1.85 8.31
CA TYR A 103 1.64 1.57 8.31
C TYR A 103 1.10 1.71 9.73
N GLY A 104 -0.08 2.29 9.90
CA GLY A 104 -0.64 2.57 11.24
C GLY A 104 0.24 3.47 12.13
N GLY A 105 1.15 4.24 11.54
CA GLY A 105 2.17 5.00 12.26
C GLY A 105 3.28 4.15 12.91
N LYS A 106 3.41 2.88 12.52
CA LYS A 106 4.50 1.97 12.91
C LYS A 106 5.50 1.82 11.76
N ALA A 107 6.79 1.84 12.08
CA ALA A 107 7.84 1.61 11.10
C ALA A 107 7.87 0.14 10.67
N ILE A 108 7.91 -0.08 9.36
CA ILE A 108 7.98 -1.39 8.72
C ILE A 108 9.22 -1.43 7.84
N THR A 109 9.87 -2.59 7.77
CA THR A 109 10.88 -2.88 6.77
C THR A 109 10.33 -3.91 5.79
N ILE A 110 10.51 -3.63 4.50
CA ILE A 110 10.33 -4.61 3.42
C ILE A 110 11.68 -4.76 2.72
N GLU A 111 12.20 -5.97 2.60
CA GLU A 111 13.38 -6.28 1.78
C GLU A 111 12.96 -7.20 0.64
N LEU A 112 13.34 -6.86 -0.59
CA LEU A 112 12.95 -7.56 -1.81
C LEU A 112 14.22 -8.00 -2.55
N TYR A 113 14.31 -9.29 -2.86
CA TYR A 113 15.46 -9.94 -3.49
C TYR A 113 15.03 -10.69 -4.75
N GLU A 114 15.81 -10.59 -5.84
CA GLU A 114 15.63 -11.37 -7.06
C GLU A 114 16.70 -12.47 -7.16
N TYR A 115 16.30 -13.67 -7.58
CA TYR A 115 17.17 -14.80 -7.87
C TYR A 115 17.24 -15.09 -9.37
N ASP A 116 18.43 -15.40 -9.88
CA ASP A 116 18.56 -15.98 -11.22
C ASP A 116 18.35 -17.50 -11.15
N LEU A 117 17.11 -17.93 -11.36
CA LEU A 117 16.71 -19.35 -11.34
C LEU A 117 17.45 -20.21 -12.38
N LYS A 118 18.11 -19.63 -13.38
CA LYS A 118 18.91 -20.37 -14.38
C LYS A 118 20.35 -20.59 -13.91
N ASN A 119 20.85 -19.78 -12.97
CA ASN A 119 22.25 -19.74 -12.56
C ASN A 119 22.42 -19.68 -11.03
N LEU A 120 21.60 -20.42 -10.27
CA LEU A 120 21.70 -20.48 -8.81
C LEU A 120 23.03 -21.09 -8.36
N ASN A 121 23.79 -20.35 -7.55
CA ASN A 121 24.91 -20.89 -6.78
C ASN A 121 24.41 -21.72 -5.59
N ASP A 122 25.32 -22.39 -4.87
CA ASP A 122 24.91 -23.32 -3.81
C ASP A 122 24.24 -22.61 -2.62
N THR A 123 24.71 -21.41 -2.23
CA THR A 123 24.05 -20.55 -1.24
C THR A 123 22.61 -20.24 -1.64
N ALA A 124 22.40 -19.85 -2.91
CA ALA A 124 21.10 -19.50 -3.45
C ALA A 124 20.12 -20.69 -3.42
N LYS A 125 20.59 -21.89 -3.79
CA LYS A 125 19.80 -23.13 -3.68
C LYS A 125 19.39 -23.37 -2.22
N THR A 126 20.34 -23.33 -1.29
CA THR A 126 20.07 -23.56 0.14
C THR A 126 19.08 -22.54 0.70
N VAL A 127 19.22 -21.25 0.38
CA VAL A 127 18.29 -20.22 0.86
C VAL A 127 16.89 -20.39 0.26
N VAL A 128 16.77 -20.56 -1.07
CA VAL A 128 15.48 -20.75 -1.74
C VAL A 128 14.77 -22.02 -1.25
N GLU A 129 15.50 -23.13 -1.10
CA GLU A 129 14.94 -24.38 -0.54
C GLU A 129 14.55 -24.23 0.93
N SER A 130 15.35 -23.54 1.76
CA SER A 130 15.03 -23.27 3.16
C SER A 130 13.74 -22.46 3.28
N VAL A 131 13.64 -21.32 2.59
CA VAL A 131 12.43 -20.48 2.63
C VAL A 131 11.21 -21.20 2.08
N LYS A 132 11.38 -22.03 1.03
CA LYS A 132 10.29 -22.88 0.51
C LYS A 132 9.77 -23.90 1.52
N ASN A 133 10.66 -24.48 2.33
CA ASN A 133 10.33 -25.59 3.23
C ASN A 133 9.90 -25.13 4.63
N SER A 134 10.50 -24.06 5.16
CA SER A 134 10.28 -23.58 6.54
C SER A 134 9.72 -22.15 6.62
N GLY A 135 9.79 -21.36 5.55
CA GLY A 135 9.53 -19.92 5.61
C GLY A 135 10.67 -19.12 6.26
N GLU A 136 11.85 -19.72 6.44
CA GLU A 136 13.00 -19.08 7.09
C GLU A 136 14.31 -19.43 6.38
N PHE A 137 15.34 -18.60 6.58
CA PHE A 137 16.73 -18.91 6.20
C PHE A 137 17.72 -18.40 7.25
N THR A 138 18.97 -18.88 7.22
CA THR A 138 20.05 -18.45 8.12
C THR A 138 21.27 -18.02 7.31
N ILE A 139 21.96 -16.97 7.79
CA ILE A 139 23.25 -16.50 7.26
C ILE A 139 24.27 -16.63 8.40
N LEU A 140 25.44 -17.24 8.15
CA LEU A 140 26.63 -17.18 9.03
C LEU A 140 26.34 -17.42 10.54
N ASP A 141 25.57 -18.47 10.86
CA ASP A 141 25.16 -18.84 12.23
C ASP A 141 24.40 -17.76 13.02
N LEU A 142 23.85 -16.75 12.34
CA LEU A 142 22.94 -15.76 12.91
C LEU A 142 21.54 -16.37 13.17
N PRO A 143 20.69 -15.72 13.98
CA PRO A 143 19.28 -16.11 14.12
C PRO A 143 18.58 -16.24 12.76
N SER A 144 17.63 -17.16 12.66
CA SER A 144 16.88 -17.37 11.43
C SER A 144 16.04 -16.13 11.07
N VAL A 145 15.97 -15.85 9.77
CA VAL A 145 15.24 -14.73 9.19
C VAL A 145 14.00 -15.26 8.52
N LYS A 146 12.83 -14.83 9.00
CA LYS A 146 11.53 -15.13 8.42
C LYS A 146 11.37 -14.44 7.07
N ALA A 147 10.97 -15.22 6.07
CA ALA A 147 10.94 -14.79 4.69
C ALA A 147 9.82 -15.47 3.90
N TYR A 148 9.48 -14.87 2.77
CA TYR A 148 8.41 -15.30 1.90
C TYR A 148 8.98 -15.52 0.50
N LEU A 149 8.71 -16.69 -0.08
CA LEU A 149 9.03 -16.99 -1.48
C LEU A 149 7.82 -16.66 -2.36
N SER A 150 8.04 -16.01 -3.51
CA SER A 150 6.99 -15.76 -4.50
C SER A 150 6.54 -17.07 -5.18
N ASN A 151 5.33 -17.10 -5.76
CA ASN A 151 4.80 -18.34 -6.36
C ASN A 151 5.63 -18.86 -7.54
N ASN A 152 6.27 -17.97 -8.30
CA ASN A 152 7.22 -18.33 -9.36
C ASN A 152 8.60 -18.80 -8.84
N GLY A 153 8.86 -18.71 -7.53
CA GLY A 153 10.13 -19.05 -6.89
C GLY A 153 11.28 -18.06 -7.11
N ARG A 154 11.07 -16.98 -7.89
CA ARG A 154 12.13 -16.06 -8.33
C ARG A 154 12.46 -14.96 -7.31
N TYR A 155 11.53 -14.62 -6.44
CA TYR A 155 11.68 -13.50 -5.50
C TYR A 155 11.58 -13.98 -4.06
N ILE A 156 12.37 -13.38 -3.18
CA ILE A 156 12.22 -13.52 -1.73
C ILE A 156 11.95 -12.15 -1.13
N MET A 157 10.96 -12.09 -0.23
CA MET A 157 10.67 -10.94 0.62
C MET A 157 10.99 -11.24 2.07
N VAL A 158 11.67 -10.32 2.76
CA VAL A 158 11.68 -10.24 4.22
C VAL A 158 10.77 -9.08 4.62
N TYR A 159 9.77 -9.35 5.45
CA TYR A 159 8.89 -8.32 6.00
C TYR A 159 9.07 -8.26 7.50
N THR A 160 9.31 -7.08 8.05
CA THR A 160 9.49 -6.87 9.50
C THR A 160 8.62 -5.73 9.98
N ASP A 161 7.72 -6.03 10.91
CA ASP A 161 6.92 -5.06 11.67
C ASP A 161 7.03 -5.42 13.15
N ALA A 162 7.74 -4.58 13.91
CA ALA A 162 7.98 -4.80 15.34
C ALA A 162 6.73 -4.60 16.22
N SER A 163 5.59 -4.19 15.64
CA SER A 163 4.31 -4.16 16.34
C SER A 163 3.56 -5.50 16.32
N ILE A 164 4.01 -6.47 15.50
CA ILE A 164 3.43 -7.81 15.42
C ILE A 164 4.27 -8.79 16.24
N ASP A 165 3.67 -9.39 17.27
CA ASP A 165 4.24 -10.55 17.95
C ASP A 165 4.08 -11.78 17.03
N ASP A 166 5.18 -12.27 16.47
CA ASP A 166 5.15 -13.41 15.56
C ASP A 166 4.93 -14.77 16.26
N ALA A 167 5.14 -14.86 17.59
CA ALA A 167 4.87 -16.05 18.38
C ALA A 167 3.39 -16.14 18.80
N ASN A 168 2.74 -14.99 19.03
CA ASN A 168 1.32 -14.90 19.36
C ASN A 168 0.64 -13.67 18.72
N PRO A 169 0.43 -13.66 17.39
CA PRO A 169 -0.05 -12.49 16.67
C PRO A 169 -1.53 -12.19 16.93
N ASP A 170 -1.83 -10.91 17.18
CA ASP A 170 -3.20 -10.41 17.07
C ASP A 170 -3.61 -10.32 15.59
N LYS A 171 -4.31 -11.37 15.14
CA LYS A 171 -4.78 -11.50 13.75
C LYS A 171 -5.88 -10.50 13.39
N GLU A 172 -6.51 -9.86 14.38
CA GLU A 172 -7.52 -8.84 14.13
C GLU A 172 -6.94 -7.44 14.00
N SER A 173 -5.67 -7.23 14.37
CA SER A 173 -4.98 -5.96 14.20
C SER A 173 -4.80 -5.56 12.72
N ASP A 174 -4.88 -4.26 12.44
CA ASP A 174 -4.72 -3.72 11.09
C ASP A 174 -3.31 -4.00 10.54
N ASN A 175 -2.26 -3.88 11.37
CA ASN A 175 -0.88 -4.19 11.00
C ASN A 175 -0.71 -5.67 10.57
N TYR A 176 -1.35 -6.62 11.26
CA TYR A 176 -1.34 -8.02 10.84
C TYR A 176 -2.05 -8.19 9.49
N LYS A 177 -3.26 -7.64 9.35
CA LYS A 177 -4.06 -7.74 8.11
C LYS A 177 -3.32 -7.14 6.91
N HIS A 178 -2.71 -5.96 7.08
CA HIS A 178 -1.88 -5.32 6.08
C HIS A 178 -0.68 -6.18 5.68
N ARG A 179 0.05 -6.75 6.65
CA ARG A 179 1.14 -7.69 6.36
C ARG A 179 0.67 -8.87 5.51
N GLU A 180 -0.43 -9.52 5.87
CA GLU A 180 -0.93 -10.67 5.11
C GLU A 180 -1.38 -10.28 3.68
N GLU A 181 -1.88 -9.05 3.49
CA GLU A 181 -2.18 -8.48 2.16
C GLU A 181 -0.91 -8.24 1.34
N VAL A 182 0.12 -7.63 1.93
CA VAL A 182 1.44 -7.44 1.31
C VAL A 182 2.05 -8.79 0.92
N ILE A 183 1.97 -9.81 1.79
CA ILE A 183 2.43 -11.18 1.50
C ILE A 183 1.62 -11.83 0.37
N LYS A 184 0.30 -11.64 0.33
CA LYS A 184 -0.57 -12.17 -0.72
C LYS A 184 -0.18 -11.57 -2.07
N ASN A 185 -0.05 -10.25 -2.16
CA ASN A 185 0.27 -9.54 -3.38
C ASN A 185 1.72 -9.81 -3.83
N PHE A 186 2.66 -9.88 -2.88
CA PHE A 186 4.02 -10.38 -3.12
C PHE A 186 4.03 -11.76 -3.78
N LYS A 187 3.28 -12.72 -3.21
CA LYS A 187 3.26 -14.10 -3.71
C LYS A 187 2.66 -14.21 -5.10
N SER A 188 1.67 -13.38 -5.43
CA SER A 188 1.08 -13.30 -6.76
C SER A 188 1.91 -12.55 -7.80
N PHE A 189 3.09 -12.03 -7.45
CA PHE A 189 3.94 -11.35 -8.42
C PHE A 189 4.56 -12.34 -9.44
N ILE A 190 3.82 -12.48 -10.56
CA ILE A 190 4.12 -13.15 -11.84
C ILE A 190 4.99 -14.41 -11.76
#